data_AF-A0A7X5IGS8-F1
#
_entry.id   AF-A0A7X5IGS8-F1
#
_cell.length_a   1.000
_cell.length_b   1.000
_cell.length_c   1.000
_cell.angle_alpha   90.00
_cell.angle_beta   90.00
_cell.angle_gamma   90.00
#
_symmetry.space_group_name_H-M   'P 1'
#
loop_
_entity.id
_entity.type
_entity.pdbx_description
1 polymer ?
#
loop_
_entity_poly.entity_id
_entity_poly.type
_entity_poly.pdbx_seq_one_letter_code
_entity_poly.pdbx_strand_id
1 'polypeptide(L)'
;MNIEKEKAEIVEKIKTGKELIEDELEELAFNSDFRGELFSDNLIEVIKRDDTRWSKNMTTVLEFDGELYAIDWRKGLTEQQENAFYKQPYRVRKTERVITITDYERIEE
;
A
#
# COMPACT_ATOMS: atom_id res chain seq x y z
N MET A 1 -11.58 -5.87 23.17
CA MET A 1 -10.27 -6.29 22.64
C MET A 1 -9.34 -5.10 22.74
N ASN A 2 -8.07 -5.32 23.12
CA ASN A 2 -7.12 -4.23 23.31
C ASN A 2 -6.48 -3.91 21.94
N ILE A 3 -6.91 -2.82 21.30
CA ILE A 3 -6.50 -2.42 19.94
C ILE A 3 -4.97 -2.39 19.80
N GLU A 4 -4.27 -1.93 20.84
CA GLU A 4 -2.81 -1.90 20.88
C GLU A 4 -2.17 -3.29 20.82
N LYS A 5 -2.83 -4.30 21.39
CA LYS A 5 -2.34 -5.68 21.36
C LYS A 5 -2.45 -6.27 19.96
N GLU A 6 -3.59 -6.07 19.31
CA GLU A 6 -3.83 -6.55 17.94
C GLU A 6 -2.84 -5.92 16.96
N LYS A 7 -2.64 -4.61 17.06
CA LYS A 7 -1.63 -3.88 16.29
C LYS A 7 -0.23 -4.46 16.46
N ALA A 8 0.18 -4.71 17.71
CA ALA A 8 1.50 -5.26 18.01
C ALA A 8 1.69 -6.68 17.44
N GLU A 9 0.66 -7.52 17.48
CA GLU A 9 0.69 -8.88 16.92
C GLU A 9 0.90 -8.86 15.40
N ILE A 10 0.20 -7.99 14.68
CA ILE A 10 0.36 -7.82 13.22
C ILE A 10 1.76 -7.31 12.88
N VAL A 11 2.26 -6.29 13.60
CA VAL A 11 3.63 -5.76 13.36
C VAL A 11 4.70 -6.83 13.64
N GLU A 12 4.53 -7.66 14.67
CA GLU A 12 5.43 -8.78 14.93
C GLU A 12 5.42 -9.79 13.78
N LYS A 13 4.25 -10.13 13.24
CA LYS A 13 4.14 -11.03 12.07
C LYS A 13 4.90 -10.47 10.87
N ILE A 14 4.73 -9.18 10.56
CA ILE A 14 5.46 -8.51 9.47
C ILE A 14 6.97 -8.63 9.66
N LYS A 15 7.47 -8.29 10.86
CA LYS A 15 8.90 -8.31 11.17
C LYS A 15 9.52 -9.71 11.17
N THR A 16 8.74 -10.70 11.58
CA THR A 16 9.18 -12.11 11.62
C THR A 16 8.95 -12.86 10.30
N GLY A 17 8.28 -12.22 9.33
CA GLY A 17 7.92 -12.85 8.06
C GLY A 17 6.85 -13.94 8.19
N LYS A 18 6.03 -13.90 9.26
CA LYS A 18 4.86 -14.77 9.38
C LYS A 18 3.78 -14.30 8.40
N GLU A 19 3.05 -15.25 7.86
CA GLU A 19 1.97 -14.98 6.91
C GLU A 19 0.81 -14.25 7.61
N LEU A 20 0.40 -13.13 7.04
CA LEU A 20 -0.79 -12.38 7.41
C LEU A 20 -2.00 -12.94 6.68
N ILE A 21 -3.14 -12.97 7.38
CA ILE A 21 -4.43 -13.32 6.77
C ILE A 21 -4.99 -12.15 5.96
N GLU A 22 -5.99 -12.42 5.13
CA GLU A 22 -6.59 -11.42 4.24
C GLU A 22 -7.09 -10.18 4.97
N ASP A 23 -7.81 -10.34 6.09
CA ASP A 23 -8.28 -9.22 6.92
C ASP A 23 -7.10 -8.34 7.43
N GLU A 24 -5.99 -8.96 7.85
CA GLU A 24 -4.80 -8.22 8.29
C GLU A 24 -4.12 -7.48 7.13
N LEU A 25 -4.15 -8.07 5.92
CA LEU A 25 -3.65 -7.42 4.71
C LEU A 25 -4.54 -6.26 4.29
N GLU A 26 -5.86 -6.39 4.40
CA GLU A 26 -6.83 -5.32 4.13
C GLU A 26 -6.62 -4.14 5.10
N GLU A 27 -6.43 -4.44 6.39
CA GLU A 27 -6.13 -3.44 7.42
C GLU A 27 -4.89 -2.60 7.07
N LEU A 28 -3.82 -3.26 6.63
CA LEU A 28 -2.57 -2.62 6.24
C LEU A 28 -2.68 -1.88 4.90
N ALA A 29 -3.41 -2.44 3.94
CA ALA A 29 -3.45 -1.95 2.57
C ALA A 29 -4.50 -0.86 2.34
N PHE A 30 -5.77 -1.20 2.56
CA PHE A 30 -6.91 -0.35 2.22
C PHE A 30 -7.36 0.49 3.41
N ASN A 31 -7.55 -0.12 4.58
CA ASN A 31 -8.12 0.59 5.74
C ASN A 31 -7.14 1.61 6.32
N SER A 32 -5.82 1.39 6.20
CA SER A 32 -4.81 2.37 6.60
C SER A 32 -4.95 3.76 5.93
N ASP A 33 -5.60 3.86 4.76
CA ASP A 33 -5.89 5.15 4.09
C ASP A 33 -7.06 5.92 4.74
N PHE A 34 -7.81 5.30 5.66
CA PHE A 34 -8.95 5.89 6.33
C PHE A 34 -8.61 6.32 7.76
N ARG A 35 -9.02 7.53 8.12
CA ARG A 35 -8.75 8.09 9.43
C ARG A 35 -9.48 7.32 10.54
N GLY A 36 -8.73 6.88 11.54
CA GLY A 36 -9.29 6.17 12.71
C GLY A 36 -9.12 4.65 12.65
N GLU A 37 -8.63 4.13 11.53
CA GLU A 37 -8.29 2.71 11.37
C GLU A 37 -6.94 2.36 12.03
N LEU A 38 -6.72 1.06 12.25
CA LEU A 38 -5.65 0.51 13.09
C LEU A 38 -4.23 1.03 12.76
N PHE A 39 -3.98 1.23 11.46
CA PHE A 39 -2.70 1.63 10.90
C PHE A 39 -2.70 3.02 10.25
N SER A 40 -3.75 3.81 10.46
CA SER A 40 -3.85 5.15 9.86
C SER A 40 -2.71 6.09 10.27
N ASP A 41 -2.23 5.99 11.52
CA ASP A 41 -1.08 6.76 12.00
C ASP A 41 0.27 6.31 11.41
N ASN A 42 0.34 5.09 10.88
CA ASN A 42 1.56 4.50 10.30
C ASN A 42 1.64 4.72 8.79
N LEU A 43 0.60 5.28 8.18
CA LEU A 43 0.54 5.52 6.75
C LEU A 43 1.54 6.60 6.33
N ILE A 44 2.40 6.24 5.39
CA ILE A 44 3.32 7.18 4.74
C ILE A 44 2.74 7.66 3.41
N GLU A 45 2.34 6.72 2.55
CA GLU A 45 1.84 7.04 1.22
C GLU A 45 1.04 5.89 0.61
N VAL A 46 0.02 6.21 -0.18
CA VAL A 46 -0.64 5.27 -1.08
C VAL A 46 -0.32 5.63 -2.53
N ILE A 47 0.44 4.76 -3.19
CA ILE A 47 0.91 4.96 -4.56
C ILE A 47 -0.04 4.27 -5.54
N LYS A 48 -0.60 5.07 -6.44
CA LYS A 48 -1.40 4.60 -7.57
C LYS A 48 -0.47 4.14 -8.69
N ARG A 49 -0.53 2.86 -9.05
CA ARG A 49 0.22 2.28 -10.17
C ARG A 49 -0.68 2.20 -11.40
N ASP A 50 -0.41 1.24 -12.28
CA ASP A 50 -1.15 1.01 -13.50
C ASP A 50 -2.63 0.67 -13.27
N ASP A 51 -3.45 1.24 -14.13
CA ASP A 51 -4.86 0.93 -14.27
C ASP A 51 -5.06 -0.25 -15.22
N THR A 52 -5.88 -1.20 -14.81
CA THR A 52 -6.48 -2.19 -15.72
C THR A 52 -7.94 -1.80 -15.96
N ARG A 53 -8.62 -2.49 -16.88
CA ARG A 53 -10.03 -2.21 -17.20
C ARG A 53 -10.98 -2.34 -16.00
N TRP A 54 -10.64 -3.17 -15.01
CA TRP A 54 -11.54 -3.54 -13.91
C TRP A 54 -10.94 -3.32 -12.52
N SER A 55 -9.63 -3.11 -12.44
CA SER A 55 -8.91 -2.96 -11.18
C SER A 55 -7.74 -1.99 -11.32
N LYS A 56 -7.36 -1.37 -10.22
CA LYS A 56 -6.18 -0.51 -10.14
C LYS A 56 -5.13 -1.15 -9.24
N ASN A 57 -3.90 -1.25 -9.70
CA ASN A 57 -2.81 -1.71 -8.85
C ASN A 57 -2.42 -0.57 -7.90
N MET A 58 -2.36 -0.88 -6.62
CA MET A 58 -2.06 0.05 -5.55
C MET A 58 -0.87 -0.47 -4.74
N THR A 59 -0.03 0.43 -4.25
CA THR A 59 1.00 0.10 -3.27
C THR A 59 0.83 1.03 -2.07
N THR A 60 0.57 0.46 -0.90
CA THR A 60 0.50 1.21 0.36
C THR A 60 1.83 1.10 1.09
N VAL A 61 2.39 2.21 1.55
CA VAL A 61 3.66 2.28 2.28
C VAL A 61 3.39 2.71 3.72
N LEU A 62 3.89 1.91 4.65
CA LEU A 62 3.72 2.08 6.10
C LEU A 62 5.09 2.18 6.79
N GLU A 63 5.14 2.89 7.91
CA GLU A 63 6.31 2.93 8.80
C GLU A 63 6.03 2.21 10.11
N PHE A 64 6.92 1.28 10.49
CA PHE A 64 6.91 0.62 11.79
C PHE A 64 8.30 0.72 12.43
N ASP A 65 8.40 1.41 13.57
CA ASP A 65 9.64 1.57 14.33
C ASP A 65 10.84 2.05 13.47
N GLY A 66 10.60 3.00 12.55
CA GLY A 66 11.61 3.55 11.63
C GLY A 66 11.97 2.65 10.44
N GLU A 67 11.29 1.52 10.26
CA GLU A 67 11.41 0.67 9.08
C GLU A 67 10.21 0.86 8.15
N LEU A 68 10.47 1.02 6.85
CA LEU A 68 9.41 1.17 5.85
C LEU A 68 9.04 -0.20 5.27
N TYR A 69 7.74 -0.42 5.13
CA TYR A 69 7.16 -1.60 4.52
C TYR A 69 6.17 -1.18 3.43
N ALA A 70 6.10 -1.94 2.35
CA ALA A 70 5.15 -1.74 1.27
C ALA A 70 4.29 -2.98 1.09
N ILE A 71 2.99 -2.78 0.81
CA ILE A 71 2.03 -3.82 0.47
C ILE A 71 1.38 -3.48 -0.87
N ASP A 72 1.43 -4.43 -1.79
CA ASP A 72 0.81 -4.31 -3.11
C ASP A 72 -0.58 -4.97 -3.07
N TRP A 73 -1.59 -4.27 -3.54
CA TRP A 73 -2.97 -4.75 -3.58
C TRP A 73 -3.69 -4.27 -4.83
N ARG A 74 -4.84 -4.87 -5.14
CA ARG A 74 -5.69 -4.44 -6.25
C ARG A 74 -6.96 -3.82 -5.73
N LYS A 75 -7.23 -2.60 -6.14
CA LYS A 75 -8.48 -1.91 -5.87
C LYS A 75 -9.49 -2.24 -6.96
N GLY A 76 -10.68 -2.71 -6.59
CA GLY A 76 -11.80 -2.84 -7.51
C GLY A 76 -12.28 -1.48 -8.01
N LEU A 77 -12.52 -1.34 -9.31
CA LEU A 77 -12.99 -0.07 -9.90
C LEU A 77 -14.50 0.01 -10.06
N THR A 78 -15.22 -1.10 -9.89
CA THR A 78 -16.67 -1.17 -10.00
C THR A 78 -17.26 -1.76 -8.73
N GLU A 79 -18.53 -1.46 -8.43
CA GLU A 79 -19.26 -2.00 -7.27
C GLU A 79 -19.39 -3.54 -7.29
N GLN A 80 -19.09 -4.18 -8.42
CA GLN A 80 -19.09 -5.64 -8.58
C GLN A 80 -17.70 -6.28 -8.47
N GLN A 81 -16.65 -5.49 -8.23
CA GLN A 81 -15.28 -5.99 -8.12
C GLN A 81 -14.75 -5.65 -6.73
N GLU A 82 -14.45 -6.68 -5.95
CA GLU A 82 -13.87 -6.53 -4.61
C GLU A 82 -12.39 -6.13 -4.69
N ASN A 83 -11.89 -5.57 -3.59
CA ASN A 83 -10.46 -5.40 -3.41
C ASN A 83 -9.79 -6.76 -3.26
N ALA A 84 -8.51 -6.82 -3.62
CA ALA A 84 -7.77 -8.08 -3.71
C ALA A 84 -6.42 -7.95 -3.00
N PHE A 85 -6.22 -8.76 -1.96
CA PHE A 85 -5.07 -8.72 -1.06
C PHE A 85 -4.30 -10.04 -1.07
N TYR A 86 -3.38 -10.21 -2.03
CA TYR A 86 -2.69 -11.49 -2.23
C TYR A 86 -1.21 -11.47 -1.88
N LYS A 87 -0.64 -10.30 -1.58
CA LYS A 87 0.79 -10.13 -1.39
C LYS A 87 1.09 -9.72 0.04
N GLN A 88 2.06 -10.42 0.63
CA GLN A 88 2.58 -10.07 1.94
C GLN A 88 3.40 -8.77 1.86
N PRO A 89 3.42 -7.95 2.93
CA PRO A 89 4.24 -6.76 3.01
C PRO A 89 5.73 -7.08 2.86
N TYR A 90 6.47 -6.19 2.20
CA TYR A 90 7.91 -6.31 2.02
C TYR A 90 8.62 -5.04 2.45
N ARG A 91 9.82 -5.18 3.01
CA ARG A 91 10.62 -4.05 3.47
C ARG A 91 11.12 -3.23 2.29
N VAL A 92 11.02 -1.90 2.40
CA VAL A 92 11.45 -0.95 1.37
C VAL A 92 12.38 0.13 1.93
N ARG A 93 13.06 0.85 1.05
CA ARG A 93 13.80 2.07 1.37
C ARG A 93 13.37 3.19 0.45
N LYS A 94 13.20 4.40 0.97
CA LYS A 94 12.92 5.59 0.14
C LYS A 94 14.13 5.86 -0.77
N THR A 95 13.89 5.99 -2.07
CA THR A 95 14.91 6.37 -3.05
C THR A 95 14.30 7.43 -3.97
N GLU A 96 14.94 8.58 -4.09
CA GLU A 96 14.49 9.68 -4.95
C GLU A 96 15.32 9.70 -6.23
N ARG A 97 14.67 9.84 -7.39
CA ARG A 97 15.31 9.95 -8.70
C ARG A 97 14.62 11.05 -9.50
N VAL A 98 15.40 11.93 -10.13
CA VAL A 98 14.89 12.99 -11.02
C VAL A 98 15.14 12.55 -12.46
N ILE A 99 14.11 12.56 -13.30
CA ILE A 99 14.21 12.25 -14.74
C ILE A 99 13.90 13.52 -15.52
N THR A 100 14.83 13.98 -16.34
CA THR A 100 14.63 15.10 -17.28
C THR A 100 14.23 14.54 -18.64
N ILE A 101 13.04 14.90 -19.12
CA ILE A 101 12.55 14.52 -20.45
C ILE A 101 12.64 15.75 -21.36
N THR A 102 13.17 15.57 -22.56
CA THR A 102 13.22 16.60 -23.61
C THR A 102 12.37 16.11 -24.77
N ASP A 103 11.28 16.80 -25.05
CA ASP A 103 10.38 16.54 -26.17
C ASP A 103 10.50 17.64 -27.24
N TYR A 104 10.16 17.29 -28.46
CA TYR A 104 10.15 18.20 -29.60
C TYR A 104 8.74 18.22 -30.21
N GLU A 105 8.15 19.40 -30.32
CA GLU A 105 6.83 19.59 -30.90
C GLU A 105 6.92 19.95 -32.38
N ARG A 106 5.92 19.51 -33.16
CA ARG A 106 5.80 19.87 -34.58
C ARG A 106 5.36 21.33 -34.68
N ILE A 107 6.08 22.12 -35.46
CA ILE A 107 5.62 23.47 -35.85
C ILE A 107 4.67 23.30 -37.04
N GLU A 108 3.41 23.72 -36.89
CA GLU A 108 2.45 23.81 -38.00
C GLU A 108 2.62 25.19 -38.67
N GLU A 109 2.87 25.20 -39.99
CA GLU A 109 2.95 26.41 -40.84
C GLU A 109 1.59 26.90 -41.31
#